data_AF-A0A7R9Z4H0-F1
#
_entry.id   AF-A0A7R9Z4H0-F1
#
_cell.length_a   1.000
_cell.length_b   1.000
_cell.length_c   1.000
_cell.angle_alpha   90.00
_cell.angle_beta   90.00
_cell.angle_gamma   90.00
#
_symmetry.space_group_name_H-M   'P 1'
#
loop_
_entity.id
_entity.type
_entity.pdbx_description
1 polymer ?
#
loop_
_entity_poly.entity_id
_entity_poly.type
_entity_poly.pdbx_seq_one_letter_code
_entity_poly.pdbx_strand_id
1 'polypeptide(L)'
;QQQQQQQKRRQEDQQPEQVPQGARQRERGQLRHQQHQARAVEQSDTAAAPRADVLFSVLLPLLDKLGKPSDGASRSGSGAALPSPDTPPSRLTPMGQRRRAAKPPNMPTRKTELYENCRLLAPDGATLCTCGRKKIQWYIERGLAELVCSEPPCARLIFEPRGRGNADDEYYLADKLNRCCVCGFAGDYLRHSVVPHCYRSLFPQCMKSHMSHDVLLLCQACQQVCGRADQARMAQLGERYGAPLEAASKKFELDYAAGGAKSAARALTGPRAGSLPPDRRAALEATVLSHFAADVLSAELLARACALQDKAPAPGWRSHAHVVVSALLAEPGGRGIEDFVRGWRAHFLEAMRPRFLPPHWSIDSRVANSAAPQAEGRQESQVVGPQKSQAEGHQGSQADRQQDLQAEGQQGPLAEGQQESQAEGQQGSQADR
;
A
#
# COMPACT_ATOMS: atom_id res chain seq x y z
N GLN A 1 5.46 -69.85 15.77
CA GLN A 1 4.57 -69.03 16.61
C GLN A 1 4.90 -67.53 16.56
N GLN A 2 5.94 -66.99 17.23
CA GLN A 2 6.14 -65.51 17.27
C GLN A 2 6.23 -64.83 15.89
N GLN A 3 6.96 -65.42 14.92
CA GLN A 3 7.00 -64.91 13.54
C GLN A 3 5.63 -64.91 12.84
N GLN A 4 4.77 -65.91 13.10
CA GLN A 4 3.41 -65.95 12.56
C GLN A 4 2.53 -64.84 13.17
N GLN A 5 2.71 -64.49 14.44
CA GLN A 5 2.04 -63.33 15.03
C GLN A 5 2.53 -61.99 14.44
N GLN A 6 3.81 -61.90 14.06
CA GLN A 6 4.33 -60.71 13.35
C GLN A 6 3.82 -60.62 11.90
N GLN A 7 3.72 -61.75 11.18
CA GLN A 7 3.11 -61.79 9.85
C GLN A 7 1.62 -61.44 9.90
N LYS A 8 0.86 -61.94 10.88
CA LYS A 8 -0.57 -61.63 11.01
C LYS A 8 -0.82 -60.13 11.24
N ARG A 9 -0.08 -59.49 12.16
CA ARG A 9 -0.16 -58.03 12.38
C ARG A 9 0.15 -57.23 11.10
N ARG A 10 1.18 -57.65 10.34
CA ARG A 10 1.52 -57.02 9.04
C ARG A 10 0.45 -57.18 7.95
N GLN A 11 -0.50 -58.12 8.08
CA GLN A 11 -1.66 -58.25 7.19
C GLN A 11 -2.87 -57.45 7.69
N GLU A 12 -2.99 -57.27 9.01
CA GLU A 12 -4.02 -56.44 9.64
C GLU A 12 -3.76 -54.93 9.35
N ASP A 13 -2.50 -54.49 9.32
CA ASP A 13 -2.09 -53.12 8.95
C ASP A 13 -2.26 -52.74 7.45
N GLN A 14 -2.69 -53.67 6.58
CA GLN A 14 -2.74 -53.44 5.12
C GLN A 14 -4.17 -53.35 4.51
N GLN A 15 -5.22 -53.28 5.33
CA GLN A 15 -6.58 -53.07 4.82
C GLN A 15 -6.99 -51.58 4.88
N PRO A 16 -7.30 -50.94 3.72
CA PRO A 16 -7.79 -49.56 3.72
C PRO A 16 -9.25 -49.50 4.19
N GLU A 17 -9.48 -48.84 5.33
CA GLU A 17 -10.80 -48.72 5.95
C GLU A 17 -11.76 -47.88 5.06
N GLN A 18 -12.65 -48.55 4.34
CA GLN A 18 -13.61 -47.91 3.44
C GLN A 18 -14.77 -47.26 4.21
N VAL A 19 -14.51 -46.09 4.81
CA VAL A 19 -15.55 -45.26 5.43
C VAL A 19 -16.60 -44.87 4.38
N PRO A 20 -17.87 -45.31 4.51
CA PRO A 20 -18.88 -45.08 3.48
C PRO A 20 -19.21 -43.59 3.34
N GLN A 21 -19.29 -43.11 2.09
CA GLN A 21 -19.34 -41.67 1.77
C GLN A 21 -20.52 -40.92 2.44
N GLY A 22 -21.62 -41.61 2.74
CA GLY A 22 -22.77 -41.04 3.47
C GLY A 22 -22.48 -40.62 4.92
N ALA A 23 -21.50 -41.25 5.59
CA ALA A 23 -21.10 -40.86 6.95
C ALA A 23 -20.46 -39.46 6.97
N ARG A 24 -19.45 -39.25 6.11
CA ARG A 24 -18.73 -37.97 5.98
C ARG A 24 -19.63 -36.80 5.54
N GLN A 25 -20.74 -37.08 4.84
CA GLN A 25 -21.76 -36.07 4.55
C GLN A 25 -22.60 -35.70 5.77
N ARG A 26 -22.99 -36.68 6.61
CA ARG A 26 -23.76 -36.44 7.84
C ARG A 26 -22.93 -35.67 8.87
N GLU A 27 -21.66 -36.02 9.07
CA GLU A 27 -20.73 -35.28 9.94
C GLU A 27 -20.53 -33.84 9.47
N ARG A 28 -20.30 -33.63 8.16
CA ARG A 28 -20.22 -32.27 7.57
C ARG A 28 -21.51 -31.47 7.73
N GLY A 29 -22.68 -32.13 7.71
CA GLY A 29 -23.97 -31.52 8.03
C GLY A 29 -24.07 -31.09 9.49
N GLN A 30 -23.67 -31.97 10.42
CA GLN A 30 -23.72 -31.71 11.86
C GLN A 30 -22.72 -30.61 12.29
N LEU A 31 -21.48 -30.63 11.79
CA LEU A 31 -20.52 -29.52 12.05
C LEU A 31 -21.04 -28.19 11.52
N ARG A 32 -21.65 -28.15 10.32
CA ARG A 32 -22.25 -26.92 9.79
C ARG A 32 -23.43 -26.44 10.62
N HIS A 33 -24.24 -27.35 11.17
CA HIS A 33 -25.34 -26.99 12.06
C HIS A 33 -24.83 -26.44 13.39
N GLN A 34 -23.83 -27.08 14.01
CA GLN A 34 -23.18 -26.58 15.23
C GLN A 34 -22.50 -25.21 15.02
N GLN A 35 -21.81 -25.00 13.89
CA GLN A 35 -21.22 -23.70 13.56
C GLN A 35 -22.27 -22.60 13.31
N HIS A 36 -23.44 -22.94 12.77
CA HIS A 36 -24.56 -22.01 12.67
C HIS A 36 -25.21 -21.71 14.03
N GLN A 37 -25.35 -22.71 14.91
CA GLN A 37 -25.84 -22.50 16.28
C GLN A 37 -24.88 -21.63 17.10
N ALA A 38 -23.57 -21.89 17.05
CA ALA A 38 -22.56 -21.08 17.74
C ALA A 38 -22.62 -19.60 17.29
N ARG A 39 -22.71 -19.35 15.98
CA ARG A 39 -22.88 -17.99 15.43
C ARG A 39 -24.21 -17.33 15.80
N ALA A 40 -25.27 -18.10 16.05
CA ALA A 40 -26.54 -17.56 16.53
C ALA A 40 -26.44 -17.14 18.00
N VAL A 41 -25.73 -17.90 18.84
CA VAL A 41 -25.45 -17.55 20.25
C VAL A 41 -24.57 -16.31 20.36
N GLU A 42 -23.48 -16.22 19.57
CA GLU A 42 -22.65 -15.00 19.48
C GLU A 42 -23.45 -13.76 19.05
N GLN A 43 -24.57 -13.93 18.34
CA GLN A 43 -25.45 -12.85 17.91
C GLN A 43 -26.58 -12.53 18.89
N SER A 44 -27.00 -13.45 19.76
CA SER A 44 -27.93 -13.14 20.86
C SER A 44 -27.25 -12.41 22.01
N ASP A 45 -26.00 -12.78 22.33
CA ASP A 45 -25.29 -12.26 23.52
C ASP A 45 -24.76 -10.81 23.35
N THR A 46 -25.03 -10.18 22.22
CA THR A 46 -24.74 -8.74 21.97
C THR A 46 -25.96 -7.82 22.14
N ALA A 47 -27.08 -8.34 22.65
CA ALA A 47 -28.37 -7.64 22.73
C ALA A 47 -28.87 -7.35 24.16
N ALA A 48 -27.98 -7.22 25.17
CA ALA A 48 -28.35 -6.89 26.55
C ALA A 48 -27.27 -6.07 27.29
N ALA A 49 -27.61 -5.58 28.49
CA ALA A 49 -26.81 -4.75 29.41
C ALA A 49 -26.63 -3.26 28.99
N PRO A 50 -26.52 -2.31 29.96
CA PRO A 50 -27.25 -1.05 29.82
C PRO A 50 -26.40 0.23 29.83
N ARG A 51 -27.06 1.37 29.57
CA ARG A 51 -26.53 2.71 29.87
C ARG A 51 -26.43 2.92 31.38
N ALA A 52 -25.24 3.33 31.84
CA ALA A 52 -25.02 3.87 33.17
C ALA A 52 -24.08 5.08 33.08
N ASP A 53 -24.68 6.28 33.15
CA ASP A 53 -24.01 7.45 33.69
C ASP A 53 -23.88 7.31 35.23
N VAL A 54 -23.33 8.34 35.89
CA VAL A 54 -23.22 8.54 37.36
C VAL A 54 -21.85 8.23 37.99
N LEU A 55 -21.06 9.32 38.06
CA LEU A 55 -20.20 9.75 39.18
C LEU A 55 -19.06 8.85 39.71
N PHE A 56 -17.84 9.42 39.66
CA PHE A 56 -16.77 9.13 40.62
C PHE A 56 -16.03 10.43 40.99
N SER A 57 -16.44 11.11 42.08
CA SER A 57 -15.70 12.25 42.66
C SER A 57 -16.13 12.54 44.11
N VAL A 58 -15.49 11.82 45.04
CA VAL A 58 -15.61 11.84 46.52
C VAL A 58 -14.28 11.22 47.01
N LEU A 59 -13.46 11.74 47.93
CA LEU A 59 -13.34 12.97 48.74
C LEU A 59 -11.82 13.31 48.80
N LEU A 60 -11.31 14.45 49.27
CA LEU A 60 -11.44 15.07 50.60
C LEU A 60 -11.30 16.62 50.55
N PRO A 61 -11.64 17.34 51.65
CA PRO A 61 -11.89 18.79 51.64
C PRO A 61 -10.91 19.65 52.48
N LEU A 62 -11.00 20.98 52.35
CA LEU A 62 -10.79 21.92 53.48
C LEU A 62 -11.37 23.33 53.17
N LEU A 63 -12.09 23.91 54.15
CA LEU A 63 -12.39 25.37 54.35
C LEU A 63 -13.18 26.13 53.24
N ASP A 64 -14.03 27.14 53.55
CA ASP A 64 -14.67 27.53 54.82
C ASP A 64 -16.08 28.17 54.58
N LYS A 65 -16.70 28.61 55.68
CA LYS A 65 -18.04 29.14 55.94
C LYS A 65 -18.57 30.33 55.13
N LEU A 66 -19.90 30.29 54.96
CA LEU A 66 -20.91 31.37 55.11
C LEU A 66 -20.85 32.62 54.21
N GLY A 67 -21.97 32.96 53.54
CA GLY A 67 -22.11 34.22 52.77
C GLY A 67 -23.37 34.37 51.91
N LYS A 68 -24.55 34.43 52.53
CA LYS A 68 -25.79 35.05 51.97
C LYS A 68 -26.12 36.30 52.83
N PRO A 69 -27.01 37.25 52.43
CA PRO A 69 -27.93 37.29 51.28
C PRO A 69 -27.60 38.52 50.36
N SER A 70 -28.47 39.28 49.66
CA SER A 70 -29.94 39.33 49.39
C SER A 70 -30.22 40.14 48.09
N ASP A 71 -31.51 40.24 47.69
CA ASP A 71 -32.16 41.33 46.91
C ASP A 71 -31.74 41.60 45.43
N GLY A 72 -32.56 42.24 44.58
CA GLY A 72 -34.00 42.56 44.71
C GLY A 72 -34.49 43.64 43.71
N ALA A 73 -35.64 43.40 43.06
CA ALA A 73 -36.34 44.27 42.06
C ALA A 73 -35.57 44.59 40.74
N SER A 74 -36.14 44.78 39.53
CA SER A 74 -37.52 44.92 38.96
C SER A 74 -37.97 46.35 38.58
N ARG A 75 -38.76 46.44 37.49
CA ARG A 75 -39.29 47.63 36.74
C ARG A 75 -38.27 48.36 35.85
N SER A 76 -38.51 48.81 34.61
CA SER A 76 -39.67 49.09 33.70
C SER A 76 -40.09 50.57 33.56
N GLY A 77 -40.05 51.12 32.34
CA GLY A 77 -40.57 52.46 31.98
C GLY A 77 -40.43 52.76 30.47
N SER A 78 -41.29 53.64 29.90
CA SER A 78 -41.44 53.85 28.44
C SER A 78 -41.77 55.32 28.06
N GLY A 79 -41.41 55.73 26.83
CA GLY A 79 -41.76 57.01 26.17
C GLY A 79 -40.66 57.47 25.18
N ALA A 80 -40.89 57.64 23.86
CA ALA A 80 -41.58 58.74 23.14
C ALA A 80 -40.68 59.98 22.89
N ALA A 81 -40.59 60.61 21.69
CA ALA A 81 -41.08 60.29 20.34
C ALA A 81 -40.45 61.18 19.21
N LEU A 82 -40.38 60.66 17.96
CA LEU A 82 -40.26 61.37 16.64
C LEU A 82 -39.00 62.26 16.33
N PRO A 83 -38.69 62.62 15.06
CA PRO A 83 -38.80 61.85 13.79
C PRO A 83 -37.51 61.91 12.88
N SER A 84 -37.49 61.06 11.83
CA SER A 84 -36.82 61.07 10.48
C SER A 84 -35.69 62.08 10.10
N PRO A 85 -34.78 61.77 9.13
CA PRO A 85 -34.93 60.77 8.05
C PRO A 85 -33.69 59.85 7.78
N ASP A 86 -33.67 59.28 6.57
CA ASP A 86 -32.58 58.62 5.82
C ASP A 86 -32.18 57.16 6.10
N THR A 87 -32.28 56.37 5.02
CA THR A 87 -32.23 54.90 4.97
C THR A 87 -30.81 54.37 4.67
N PRO A 88 -30.23 53.51 5.52
CA PRO A 88 -29.16 52.59 5.13
C PRO A 88 -29.73 51.26 4.57
N PRO A 89 -29.00 50.54 3.69
CA PRO A 89 -29.58 49.51 2.83
C PRO A 89 -29.91 48.19 3.53
N SER A 90 -30.87 47.47 2.95
CA SER A 90 -31.23 46.09 3.33
C SER A 90 -30.00 45.18 3.29
N ARG A 91 -29.55 44.72 4.46
CA ARG A 91 -28.43 43.78 4.60
C ARG A 91 -28.89 42.38 4.20
N LEU A 92 -28.87 42.10 2.90
CA LEU A 92 -29.07 40.76 2.35
C LEU A 92 -28.04 39.80 2.94
N THR A 93 -28.45 39.05 3.96
CA THR A 93 -27.67 37.92 4.48
C THR A 93 -27.54 36.87 3.39
N PRO A 94 -26.33 36.43 3.01
CA PRO A 94 -26.17 35.32 2.08
C PRO A 94 -26.87 34.10 2.66
N MET A 95 -27.90 33.58 1.98
CA MET A 95 -28.59 32.38 2.45
C MET A 95 -27.56 31.26 2.62
N GLY A 96 -27.53 30.68 3.82
CA GLY A 96 -26.52 29.71 4.22
C GLY A 96 -26.51 28.51 3.29
N GLN A 97 -25.59 28.49 2.32
CA GLN A 97 -25.34 27.34 1.48
C GLN A 97 -24.92 26.19 2.39
N ARG A 98 -25.86 25.27 2.67
CA ARG A 98 -25.60 24.04 3.41
C ARG A 98 -24.55 23.26 2.63
N ARG A 99 -23.27 23.45 2.98
CA ARG A 99 -22.14 22.68 2.43
C ARG A 99 -22.48 21.21 2.62
N ARG A 100 -22.90 20.54 1.54
CA ARG A 100 -23.16 19.10 1.57
C ARG A 100 -21.87 18.45 2.04
N ALA A 101 -21.93 17.72 3.15
CA ALA A 101 -20.77 17.03 3.70
C ALA A 101 -20.15 16.19 2.56
N ALA A 102 -18.88 16.45 2.26
CA ALA A 102 -18.20 15.76 1.17
C ALA A 102 -18.26 14.26 1.47
N LYS A 103 -18.85 13.47 0.56
CA LYS A 103 -18.93 12.02 0.73
C LYS A 103 -17.51 11.51 0.92
N PRO A 104 -17.21 10.74 1.99
CA PRO A 104 -15.83 10.31 2.25
C PRO A 104 -15.27 9.58 1.03
N PRO A 105 -13.98 9.78 0.71
CA PRO A 105 -13.38 9.18 -0.48
C PRO A 105 -13.55 7.67 -0.43
N ASN A 106 -14.08 7.09 -1.52
CA ASN A 106 -14.32 5.66 -1.62
C ASN A 106 -12.98 4.92 -1.77
N MET A 107 -12.34 4.62 -0.64
CA MET A 107 -11.06 3.92 -0.62
C MET A 107 -11.29 2.45 -0.98
N PRO A 108 -10.66 1.92 -2.06
CA PRO A 108 -10.93 0.57 -2.54
C PRO A 108 -10.46 -0.47 -1.52
N THR A 109 -11.42 -1.16 -0.92
CA THR A 109 -11.20 -2.26 0.02
C THR A 109 -11.04 -3.58 -0.71
N ARG A 110 -10.37 -4.54 -0.07
CA ARG A 110 -10.06 -5.83 -0.67
C ARG A 110 -11.09 -6.88 -0.27
N LYS A 111 -11.73 -7.47 -1.29
CA LYS A 111 -12.83 -8.45 -1.17
C LYS A 111 -12.38 -9.90 -0.95
N THR A 112 -11.08 -10.16 -0.96
CA THR A 112 -10.47 -11.50 -0.83
C THR A 112 -9.49 -11.54 0.34
N GLU A 113 -9.17 -12.73 0.82
CA GLU A 113 -8.22 -12.96 1.92
C GLU A 113 -6.77 -12.63 1.52
N LEU A 114 -5.99 -11.99 2.41
CA LEU A 114 -4.60 -11.59 2.13
C LEU A 114 -3.62 -12.66 2.58
N TYR A 115 -3.82 -13.15 3.79
CA TYR A 115 -3.04 -14.18 4.42
C TYR A 115 -3.82 -15.49 4.27
N GLU A 116 -3.46 -16.28 3.24
CA GLU A 116 -3.98 -17.65 3.06
C GLU A 116 -3.14 -18.68 3.85
N ASN A 117 -2.05 -18.23 4.51
CA ASN A 117 -1.15 -18.99 5.39
C ASN A 117 -0.66 -20.34 4.83
N CYS A 118 -0.58 -20.46 3.51
CA CYS A 118 -0.06 -21.64 2.82
C CYS A 118 1.46 -21.72 3.00
N ARG A 119 2.04 -22.92 3.11
CA ARG A 119 3.45 -23.10 3.50
C ARG A 119 4.29 -23.74 2.39
N LEU A 120 5.48 -23.19 2.15
CA LEU A 120 6.49 -23.79 1.27
C LEU A 120 7.65 -24.32 2.13
N LEU A 121 7.97 -25.60 1.99
CA LEU A 121 9.01 -26.30 2.75
C LEU A 121 10.25 -26.60 1.90
N ALA A 122 11.42 -26.65 2.53
CA ALA A 122 12.64 -27.25 1.98
C ALA A 122 12.55 -28.80 1.99
N PRO A 123 13.45 -29.53 1.27
CA PRO A 123 13.43 -30.99 1.22
C PRO A 123 13.49 -31.68 2.59
N ASP A 124 14.17 -31.06 3.56
CA ASP A 124 14.27 -31.52 4.97
C ASP A 124 13.03 -31.21 5.83
N GLY A 125 12.03 -30.52 5.28
CA GLY A 125 10.80 -30.12 5.97
C GLY A 125 10.83 -28.74 6.63
N ALA A 126 11.96 -28.02 6.63
CA ALA A 126 12.02 -26.66 7.20
C ALA A 126 11.10 -25.69 6.43
N THR A 127 10.33 -24.85 7.14
CA THR A 127 9.43 -23.88 6.48
C THR A 127 10.22 -22.69 5.94
N LEU A 128 10.19 -22.47 4.63
CA LEU A 128 10.91 -21.39 3.93
C LEU A 128 10.13 -20.06 3.95
N CYS A 129 8.80 -20.12 3.77
CA CYS A 129 7.90 -18.97 3.83
C CYS A 129 6.42 -19.36 3.94
N THR A 130 5.60 -18.46 4.50
CA THR A 130 4.14 -18.42 4.24
C THR A 130 3.86 -17.73 2.90
N CYS A 131 2.85 -18.18 2.16
CA CYS A 131 2.44 -17.59 0.88
C CYS A 131 0.94 -17.83 0.57
N GLY A 132 0.51 -17.48 -0.64
CA GLY A 132 -0.84 -17.71 -1.15
C GLY A 132 -0.99 -18.99 -1.97
N ARG A 133 -2.21 -19.52 -2.10
CA ARG A 133 -2.54 -20.80 -2.76
C ARG A 133 -2.03 -20.85 -4.21
N LYS A 134 -2.15 -19.73 -4.93
CA LYS A 134 -1.62 -19.59 -6.31
C LYS A 134 -0.11 -19.84 -6.41
N LYS A 135 0.68 -19.46 -5.39
CA LYS A 135 2.13 -19.71 -5.39
C LYS A 135 2.40 -21.20 -5.20
N ILE A 136 1.74 -21.85 -4.23
CA ILE A 136 1.86 -23.30 -4.01
C ILE A 136 1.51 -24.09 -5.28
N GLN A 137 0.37 -23.76 -5.90
CA GLN A 137 -0.09 -24.40 -7.14
C GLN A 137 0.94 -24.29 -8.27
N TRP A 138 1.56 -23.12 -8.46
CA TRP A 138 2.60 -22.89 -9.48
C TRP A 138 3.85 -23.79 -9.32
N TYR A 139 4.25 -24.12 -8.07
CA TYR A 139 5.37 -25.05 -7.86
C TYR A 139 4.96 -26.50 -8.16
N ILE A 140 3.74 -26.89 -7.82
CA ILE A 140 3.21 -28.25 -8.07
C ILE A 140 3.02 -28.49 -9.57
N GLU A 141 2.37 -27.57 -10.28
CA GLU A 141 2.11 -27.65 -11.73
C GLU A 141 3.40 -27.70 -12.58
N ARG A 142 4.52 -27.21 -12.04
CA ARG A 142 5.84 -27.26 -12.68
C ARG A 142 6.70 -28.46 -12.25
N GLY A 143 6.19 -29.36 -11.41
CA GLY A 143 6.96 -30.48 -10.87
C GLY A 143 8.12 -30.04 -9.96
N LEU A 144 8.04 -28.85 -9.36
CA LEU A 144 9.07 -28.28 -8.48
C LEU A 144 8.81 -28.54 -7.00
N ALA A 145 7.59 -28.94 -6.63
CA ALA A 145 7.21 -29.28 -5.27
C ALA A 145 6.12 -30.36 -5.22
N GLU A 146 6.15 -31.16 -4.15
CA GLU A 146 5.11 -32.14 -3.81
C GLU A 146 4.11 -31.54 -2.81
N LEU A 147 2.82 -31.88 -2.92
CA LEU A 147 1.82 -31.50 -1.92
C LEU A 147 1.94 -32.39 -0.67
N VAL A 148 2.14 -31.75 0.50
CA VAL A 148 2.28 -32.43 1.81
C VAL A 148 1.00 -32.30 2.65
N CYS A 149 0.31 -31.16 2.59
CA CYS A 149 -0.98 -30.96 3.24
C CYS A 149 -1.89 -30.10 2.34
N SER A 150 -3.20 -30.29 2.43
CA SER A 150 -4.18 -29.66 1.54
C SER A 150 -4.89 -28.44 2.13
N GLU A 151 -4.92 -28.25 3.46
CA GLU A 151 -5.65 -27.13 4.08
C GLU A 151 -5.04 -26.68 5.43
N PRO A 152 -4.38 -25.49 5.48
CA PRO A 152 -3.97 -24.68 4.34
C PRO A 152 -2.93 -25.43 3.49
N PRO A 153 -2.92 -25.25 2.15
CA PRO A 153 -1.97 -25.93 1.26
C PRO A 153 -0.51 -25.79 1.71
N CYS A 154 0.18 -26.92 1.83
CA CYS A 154 1.57 -27.01 2.19
C CYS A 154 2.30 -27.86 1.15
N ALA A 155 3.38 -27.35 0.55
CA ALA A 155 4.16 -28.08 -0.44
C ALA A 155 5.65 -28.05 -0.12
N ARG A 156 6.35 -29.15 -0.43
CA ARG A 156 7.79 -29.36 -0.20
C ARG A 156 8.53 -29.33 -1.52
N LEU A 157 9.57 -28.49 -1.63
CA LEU A 157 10.46 -28.47 -2.78
C LEU A 157 11.16 -29.82 -2.94
N ILE A 158 11.31 -30.29 -4.18
CA ILE A 158 12.07 -31.51 -4.49
C ILE A 158 13.58 -31.27 -4.66
N PHE A 159 14.04 -30.03 -4.48
CA PHE A 159 15.42 -29.60 -4.65
C PHE A 159 15.82 -28.62 -3.54
N GLU A 160 17.12 -28.55 -3.25
CA GLU A 160 17.67 -27.64 -2.24
C GLU A 160 17.70 -26.19 -2.78
N PRO A 161 17.02 -25.21 -2.15
CA PRO A 161 17.04 -23.83 -2.60
C PRO A 161 18.38 -23.15 -2.29
N ARG A 162 18.79 -22.16 -3.11
CA ARG A 162 20.03 -21.36 -2.91
C ARG A 162 20.10 -20.55 -1.60
N GLY A 163 19.08 -20.62 -0.75
CA GLY A 163 19.02 -19.97 0.56
C GLY A 163 17.69 -20.27 1.26
N ARG A 164 17.69 -20.33 2.59
CA ARG A 164 16.53 -20.75 3.39
C ARG A 164 15.46 -19.66 3.63
N GLY A 165 15.54 -18.54 2.92
CA GLY A 165 14.49 -17.53 2.87
C GLY A 165 14.28 -16.84 4.22
N ASN A 166 13.17 -17.15 4.89
CA ASN A 166 12.83 -16.64 6.22
C ASN A 166 12.76 -17.76 7.28
N ALA A 167 13.50 -18.87 7.10
CA ALA A 167 13.48 -20.01 8.03
C ALA A 167 13.71 -19.62 9.51
N ASP A 168 14.56 -18.62 9.74
CA ASP A 168 14.96 -18.16 11.07
C ASP A 168 14.18 -16.92 11.56
N ASP A 169 13.05 -16.57 10.93
CA ASP A 169 12.26 -15.37 11.24
C ASP A 169 10.80 -15.68 11.57
N GLU A 170 10.51 -15.69 12.87
CA GLU A 170 9.18 -15.96 13.43
C GLU A 170 8.08 -15.06 12.84
N TYR A 171 8.36 -13.76 12.60
CA TYR A 171 7.36 -12.85 12.04
C TYR A 171 6.94 -13.29 10.64
N TYR A 172 7.88 -13.69 9.78
CA TYR A 172 7.54 -14.12 8.42
C TYR A 172 6.95 -15.54 8.36
N LEU A 173 7.21 -16.40 9.35
CA LEU A 173 6.67 -17.77 9.40
C LEU A 173 5.37 -17.92 10.22
N ALA A 174 5.02 -16.94 11.07
CA ALA A 174 3.78 -16.93 11.82
C ALA A 174 2.55 -16.77 10.91
N ASP A 175 1.47 -17.48 11.23
CA ASP A 175 0.17 -17.32 10.57
C ASP A 175 -0.43 -15.94 10.89
N LYS A 176 -1.04 -15.31 9.88
CA LYS A 176 -1.57 -13.94 9.98
C LYS A 176 -3.06 -13.91 9.72
N LEU A 177 -3.76 -12.99 10.39
CA LEU A 177 -5.23 -12.94 10.40
C LEU A 177 -5.75 -11.84 9.48
N ASN A 178 -6.76 -12.17 8.68
CA ASN A 178 -7.41 -11.27 7.72
C ASN A 178 -8.37 -10.27 8.42
N ARG A 179 -7.82 -9.40 9.28
CA ARG A 179 -8.56 -8.39 10.04
C ARG A 179 -7.79 -7.08 10.18
N CYS A 180 -8.50 -5.99 10.46
CA CYS A 180 -7.91 -4.72 10.88
C CYS A 180 -7.06 -4.89 12.15
N CYS A 181 -5.76 -4.63 12.07
CA CYS A 181 -4.85 -4.80 13.21
C CYS A 181 -5.10 -3.82 14.37
N VAL A 182 -5.85 -2.74 14.13
CA VAL A 182 -6.22 -1.77 15.16
C VAL A 182 -7.45 -2.21 15.94
N CYS A 183 -8.59 -2.37 15.27
CA CYS A 183 -9.89 -2.61 15.90
C CYS A 183 -10.43 -4.05 15.78
N GLY A 184 -9.76 -4.93 15.05
CA GLY A 184 -10.14 -6.34 14.90
C GLY A 184 -11.21 -6.62 13.84
N PHE A 185 -11.76 -5.59 13.18
CA PHE A 185 -12.77 -5.72 12.13
C PHE A 185 -12.30 -6.62 10.97
N ALA A 186 -13.04 -7.70 10.70
CA ALA A 186 -12.69 -8.74 9.73
C ALA A 186 -13.48 -8.70 8.40
N GLY A 187 -14.23 -7.61 8.17
CA GLY A 187 -14.83 -7.32 6.86
C GLY A 187 -13.85 -6.59 5.94
N ASP A 188 -14.36 -5.65 5.13
CA ASP A 188 -13.57 -4.79 4.24
C ASP A 188 -12.34 -4.11 4.90
N TYR A 189 -11.14 -4.49 4.43
CA TYR A 189 -9.86 -3.90 4.83
C TYR A 189 -9.01 -3.45 3.64
N LEU A 190 -7.97 -2.67 3.94
CA LEU A 190 -6.99 -2.11 3.03
C LEU A 190 -5.58 -2.50 3.51
N ARG A 191 -4.64 -2.61 2.56
CA ARG A 191 -3.20 -2.71 2.88
C ARG A 191 -2.68 -1.32 3.20
N HIS A 192 -2.23 -1.12 4.42
CA HIS A 192 -1.62 0.09 4.93
C HIS A 192 -0.09 -0.08 4.99
N SER A 193 0.66 0.91 4.49
CA SER A 193 2.12 0.93 4.59
C SER A 193 2.55 1.86 5.73
N VAL A 194 3.05 1.27 6.82
CA VAL A 194 3.48 1.97 8.05
C VAL A 194 4.55 3.02 7.76
N VAL A 195 5.41 2.76 6.77
CA VAL A 195 6.30 3.76 6.17
C VAL A 195 5.64 4.29 4.89
N PRO A 196 5.27 5.57 4.80
CA PRO A 196 4.58 6.11 3.62
C PRO A 196 5.36 5.87 2.32
N HIS A 197 4.65 5.42 1.28
CA HIS A 197 5.25 4.96 0.03
C HIS A 197 6.14 6.00 -0.65
N CYS A 198 5.84 7.29 -0.51
CA CYS A 198 6.63 8.38 -1.08
C CYS A 198 8.07 8.43 -0.55
N TYR A 199 8.33 8.04 0.70
CA TYR A 199 9.68 7.86 1.23
C TYR A 199 10.25 6.50 0.78
N ARG A 200 9.48 5.41 0.95
CA ARG A 200 10.00 4.05 0.68
C ARG A 200 10.40 3.85 -0.79
N SER A 201 9.74 4.53 -1.74
CA SER A 201 10.13 4.52 -3.16
C SER A 201 11.54 5.09 -3.42
N LEU A 202 12.11 5.84 -2.47
CA LEU A 202 13.40 6.51 -2.59
C LEU A 202 14.53 5.81 -1.82
N PHE A 203 14.23 4.81 -0.99
CA PHE A 203 15.23 4.06 -0.21
C PHE A 203 16.20 3.23 -1.09
N PRO A 204 17.34 2.77 -0.54
CA PRO A 204 18.21 1.80 -1.20
C PRO A 204 17.49 0.47 -1.50
N GLN A 205 17.91 -0.25 -2.54
CA GLN A 205 17.19 -1.45 -3.00
C GLN A 205 17.18 -2.58 -1.96
N CYS A 206 18.25 -2.73 -1.16
CA CYS A 206 18.33 -3.69 -0.06
C CYS A 206 17.28 -3.47 1.05
N MET A 207 16.71 -2.27 1.17
CA MET A 207 15.64 -1.91 2.12
C MET A 207 14.24 -1.90 1.47
N LYS A 208 14.16 -2.08 0.15
CA LYS A 208 12.91 -2.16 -0.62
C LYS A 208 12.43 -3.60 -0.80
N SER A 209 13.34 -4.55 -1.04
CA SER A 209 13.00 -5.92 -1.43
C SER A 209 12.38 -6.76 -0.30
N HIS A 210 11.28 -7.44 -0.60
CA HIS A 210 10.67 -8.56 0.14
C HIS A 210 10.27 -8.37 1.62
N MET A 211 10.26 -7.14 2.16
CA MET A 211 9.92 -6.89 3.57
C MET A 211 8.44 -6.50 3.78
N SER A 212 7.58 -7.47 4.06
CA SER A 212 6.15 -7.24 4.43
C SER A 212 5.92 -6.88 5.90
N HIS A 213 6.98 -6.50 6.63
CA HIS A 213 6.87 -6.07 8.04
C HIS A 213 6.08 -4.78 8.20
N ASP A 214 6.37 -3.82 7.31
CA ASP A 214 5.77 -2.49 7.35
C ASP A 214 4.44 -2.41 6.58
N VAL A 215 3.79 -3.56 6.32
CA VAL A 215 2.54 -3.69 5.56
C VAL A 215 1.48 -4.40 6.40
N LEU A 216 0.55 -3.62 6.94
CA LEU A 216 -0.50 -4.06 7.85
C LEU A 216 -1.90 -3.95 7.21
N LEU A 217 -2.90 -4.56 7.84
CA LEU A 217 -4.31 -4.43 7.45
C LEU A 217 -5.04 -3.41 8.33
N LEU A 218 -5.75 -2.47 7.71
CA LEU A 218 -6.65 -1.52 8.38
C LEU A 218 -8.04 -1.52 7.72
N CYS A 219 -9.11 -1.33 8.50
CA CYS A 219 -10.43 -1.00 7.93
C CYS A 219 -10.49 0.48 7.51
N GLN A 220 -11.49 0.86 6.71
CA GLN A 220 -11.62 2.26 6.22
C GLN A 220 -11.61 3.31 7.34
N ALA A 221 -12.25 3.03 8.48
CA ALA A 221 -12.27 3.96 9.62
C ALA A 221 -10.88 4.17 10.23
N CYS A 222 -10.16 3.08 10.54
CA CYS A 222 -8.80 3.17 11.07
C CYS A 222 -7.82 3.78 10.06
N GLN A 223 -7.96 3.49 8.76
CA GLN A 223 -7.16 4.11 7.71
C GLN A 223 -7.38 5.64 7.61
N GLN A 224 -8.60 6.13 7.88
CA GLN A 224 -8.86 7.58 7.95
C GLN A 224 -8.25 8.25 9.20
N VAL A 225 -8.17 7.53 10.34
CA VAL A 225 -7.50 8.04 11.54
C VAL A 225 -5.99 8.06 11.34
N CYS A 226 -5.41 6.93 10.89
CA CYS A 226 -3.98 6.81 10.61
C CYS A 226 -3.53 7.87 9.60
N GLY A 227 -4.22 7.99 8.46
CA GLY A 227 -3.86 8.96 7.42
C GLY A 227 -3.85 10.42 7.87
N ARG A 228 -4.55 10.79 8.96
CA ARG A 228 -4.44 12.13 9.57
C ARG A 228 -3.23 12.25 10.50
N ALA A 229 -2.92 11.22 11.28
CA ALA A 229 -1.71 11.17 12.10
C ALA A 229 -0.45 11.16 11.21
N ASP A 230 -0.45 10.32 10.18
CA ASP A 230 0.59 10.24 9.15
C ASP A 230 0.83 11.63 8.52
N GLN A 231 -0.23 12.33 8.08
CA GLN A 231 -0.14 13.67 7.51
C GLN A 231 0.43 14.71 8.49
N ALA A 232 -0.02 14.71 9.75
CA ALA A 232 0.51 15.60 10.78
C ALA A 232 2.01 15.36 11.02
N ARG A 233 2.45 14.10 11.00
CA ARG A 233 3.87 13.76 11.10
C ARG A 233 4.66 14.14 9.85
N MET A 234 4.10 13.96 8.66
CA MET A 234 4.74 14.39 7.41
C MET A 234 4.98 15.92 7.41
N ALA A 235 4.10 16.70 8.06
CA ALA A 235 4.31 18.14 8.28
C ALA A 235 5.48 18.40 9.25
N GLN A 236 5.53 17.74 10.41
CA GLN A 236 6.65 17.84 11.38
C GLN A 236 8.01 17.44 10.77
N LEU A 237 8.03 16.41 9.92
CA LEU A 237 9.21 16.04 9.14
C LEU A 237 9.56 17.12 8.10
N GLY A 238 8.56 17.81 7.54
CA GLY A 238 8.75 18.94 6.65
C GLY A 238 9.39 20.12 7.36
N GLU A 239 8.97 20.44 8.58
CA GLU A 239 9.60 21.46 9.42
C GLU A 239 11.05 21.07 9.76
N ARG A 240 11.27 19.85 10.29
CA ARG A 240 12.60 19.35 10.71
C ARG A 240 13.64 19.32 9.58
N TYR A 241 13.24 18.99 8.35
CA TYR A 241 14.15 18.84 7.21
C TYR A 241 14.05 19.97 6.18
N GLY A 242 13.43 21.12 6.52
CA GLY A 242 13.34 22.28 5.62
C GLY A 242 12.51 22.05 4.34
N ALA A 243 11.54 21.15 4.40
CA ALA A 243 10.77 20.62 3.29
C ALA A 243 9.24 20.67 3.54
N PRO A 244 8.63 21.86 3.72
CA PRO A 244 7.20 22.00 4.02
C PRO A 244 6.30 21.38 2.94
N LEU A 245 5.16 20.80 3.33
CA LEU A 245 4.28 20.06 2.41
C LEU A 245 3.62 20.97 1.36
N GLU A 246 3.39 22.24 1.68
CA GLU A 246 2.85 23.26 0.79
C GLU A 246 3.77 23.51 -0.42
N ALA A 247 5.07 23.24 -0.31
CA ALA A 247 6.03 23.36 -1.42
C ALA A 247 5.72 22.40 -2.59
N ALA A 248 4.86 21.39 -2.40
CA ALA A 248 4.33 20.57 -3.49
C ALA A 248 3.51 21.39 -4.50
N SER A 249 2.91 22.52 -4.09
CA SER A 249 2.22 23.45 -5.01
C SER A 249 3.16 24.09 -6.04
N LYS A 250 4.44 24.28 -5.68
CA LYS A 250 5.50 24.87 -6.52
C LYS A 250 6.20 23.83 -7.42
N LYS A 251 5.59 22.66 -7.65
CA LYS A 251 6.16 21.59 -8.49
C LYS A 251 6.30 22.00 -9.96
N PHE A 252 5.36 22.80 -10.45
CA PHE A 252 5.32 23.23 -11.84
C PHE A 252 5.28 24.75 -11.92
N GLU A 253 6.10 25.30 -12.81
CA GLU A 253 5.91 26.65 -13.33
C GLU A 253 4.83 26.59 -14.41
N LEU A 254 3.93 27.57 -14.39
CA LEU A 254 2.76 27.62 -15.25
C LEU A 254 2.87 28.82 -16.21
N ASP A 255 2.96 28.55 -17.50
CA ASP A 255 2.78 29.58 -18.51
C ASP A 255 1.28 29.77 -18.73
N TYR A 256 0.72 30.79 -18.09
CA TYR A 256 -0.68 31.16 -18.22
C TYR A 256 -1.05 31.66 -19.62
N ALA A 257 -0.09 32.23 -20.38
CA ALA A 257 -0.33 32.70 -21.74
C ALA A 257 -0.40 31.52 -22.71
N ALA A 258 0.57 30.59 -22.66
CA ALA A 258 0.52 29.35 -23.42
C ALA A 258 -0.67 28.47 -23.02
N GLY A 259 -0.99 28.39 -21.72
CA GLY A 259 -2.20 27.71 -21.21
C GLY A 259 -3.49 28.33 -21.74
N GLY A 260 -3.57 29.66 -21.80
CA GLY A 260 -4.67 30.40 -22.42
C GLY A 260 -4.81 30.10 -23.91
N ALA A 261 -3.74 30.25 -24.69
CA ALA A 261 -3.74 30.00 -26.13
C ALA A 261 -4.06 28.53 -26.46
N LYS A 262 -3.50 27.58 -25.71
CA LYS A 262 -3.78 26.14 -25.80
C LYS A 262 -5.24 25.81 -25.49
N SER A 263 -5.81 26.40 -24.44
CA SER A 263 -7.23 26.22 -24.10
C SER A 263 -8.14 26.85 -25.17
N ALA A 264 -7.74 27.99 -25.74
CA ALA A 264 -8.50 28.67 -26.77
C ALA A 264 -8.50 27.89 -28.09
N ALA A 265 -7.33 27.46 -28.57
CA ALA A 265 -7.23 26.64 -29.76
C ALA A 265 -8.01 25.32 -29.64
N ARG A 266 -7.95 24.64 -28.48
CA ARG A 266 -8.74 23.42 -28.21
C ARG A 266 -10.25 23.65 -28.18
N ALA A 267 -10.71 24.86 -27.85
CA ALA A 267 -12.13 25.22 -27.97
C ALA A 267 -12.53 25.47 -29.43
N LEU A 268 -11.64 26.08 -30.22
CA LEU A 268 -11.85 26.41 -31.63
C LEU A 268 -11.72 25.20 -32.59
N THR A 269 -10.97 24.15 -32.20
CA THR A 269 -10.83 22.89 -32.95
C THR A 269 -11.67 21.74 -32.40
N GLY A 270 -12.25 21.88 -31.20
CA GLY A 270 -12.99 20.81 -30.54
C GLY A 270 -14.38 20.54 -31.14
N PRO A 271 -15.03 19.40 -30.80
CA PRO A 271 -16.32 18.98 -31.39
C PRO A 271 -17.51 19.94 -31.21
N ARG A 272 -17.37 20.99 -30.40
CA ARG A 272 -18.39 22.03 -30.15
C ARG A 272 -17.99 23.41 -30.70
N ALA A 273 -16.93 23.50 -31.50
CA ALA A 273 -16.48 24.76 -32.10
C ALA A 273 -17.56 25.46 -32.94
N GLY A 274 -18.42 24.68 -33.61
CA GLY A 274 -19.55 25.19 -34.39
C GLY A 274 -20.72 25.76 -33.57
N SER A 275 -20.75 25.53 -32.24
CA SER A 275 -21.76 26.09 -31.34
C SER A 275 -21.20 27.12 -30.34
N LEU A 276 -20.01 27.66 -30.63
CA LEU A 276 -19.47 28.84 -29.94
C LEU A 276 -20.20 30.11 -30.39
N PRO A 277 -20.72 30.95 -29.48
CA PRO A 277 -21.24 32.27 -29.82
C PRO A 277 -20.17 33.15 -30.52
N PRO A 278 -20.54 34.03 -31.47
CA PRO A 278 -19.59 34.82 -32.26
C PRO A 278 -18.56 35.59 -31.41
N ASP A 279 -19.02 36.33 -30.39
CA ASP A 279 -18.15 37.13 -29.52
C ASP A 279 -17.16 36.24 -28.75
N ARG A 280 -17.61 35.04 -28.33
CA ARG A 280 -16.75 34.09 -27.63
C ARG A 280 -15.75 33.45 -28.59
N ARG A 281 -16.13 33.17 -29.83
CA ARG A 281 -15.22 32.73 -30.89
C ARG A 281 -14.13 33.79 -31.12
N ALA A 282 -14.50 35.03 -31.41
CA ALA A 282 -13.55 36.13 -31.67
C ALA A 282 -12.57 36.34 -30.51
N ALA A 283 -13.04 36.30 -29.25
CA ALA A 283 -12.18 36.41 -28.07
C ALA A 283 -11.17 35.26 -27.93
N LEU A 284 -11.56 34.03 -28.31
CA LEU A 284 -10.66 32.87 -28.30
C LEU A 284 -9.65 32.94 -29.45
N GLU A 285 -10.07 33.40 -30.63
CA GLU A 285 -9.21 33.58 -31.81
C GLU A 285 -8.14 34.66 -31.53
N ALA A 286 -8.55 35.81 -30.98
CA ALA A 286 -7.63 36.86 -30.51
C ALA A 286 -6.64 36.36 -29.44
N THR A 287 -7.05 35.45 -28.55
CA THR A 287 -6.16 34.84 -27.54
C THR A 287 -5.05 34.01 -28.18
N VAL A 288 -5.35 33.28 -29.27
CA VAL A 288 -4.33 32.50 -30.02
C VAL A 288 -3.42 33.43 -30.81
N LEU A 289 -3.99 34.39 -31.55
CA LEU A 289 -3.25 35.36 -32.37
C LEU A 289 -2.26 36.19 -31.54
N SER A 290 -2.71 36.70 -30.39
CA SER A 290 -1.87 37.47 -29.46
C SER A 290 -0.70 36.67 -28.89
N HIS A 291 -0.88 35.38 -28.58
CA HIS A 291 0.20 34.55 -28.04
C HIS A 291 1.28 34.21 -29.07
N PHE A 292 0.92 34.07 -30.35
CA PHE A 292 1.86 33.78 -31.43
C PHE A 292 2.36 35.04 -32.18
N ALA A 293 1.90 36.24 -31.79
CA ALA A 293 2.15 37.50 -32.51
C ALA A 293 1.88 37.40 -34.02
N ALA A 294 0.71 36.84 -34.37
CA ALA A 294 0.30 36.56 -35.75
C ALA A 294 -1.03 37.24 -36.09
N ASP A 295 -1.16 37.76 -37.31
CA ASP A 295 -2.36 38.49 -37.75
C ASP A 295 -3.47 37.57 -38.30
N VAL A 296 -3.13 36.35 -38.73
CA VAL A 296 -4.03 35.41 -39.42
C VAL A 296 -4.09 34.06 -38.73
N LEU A 297 -5.30 33.58 -38.46
CA LEU A 297 -5.55 32.31 -37.80
C LEU A 297 -5.53 31.15 -38.81
N SER A 298 -4.44 30.39 -38.87
CA SER A 298 -4.35 29.18 -39.70
C SER A 298 -4.64 27.90 -38.92
N ALA A 299 -5.02 26.83 -39.62
CA ALA A 299 -5.19 25.50 -39.03
C ALA A 299 -3.87 24.98 -38.40
N GLU A 300 -2.72 25.32 -38.99
CA GLU A 300 -1.40 25.00 -38.46
C GLU A 300 -1.09 25.79 -37.18
N LEU A 301 -1.46 27.07 -37.11
CA LEU A 301 -1.34 27.88 -35.89
C LEU A 301 -2.18 27.28 -34.75
N LEU A 302 -3.40 26.86 -35.04
CA LEU A 302 -4.27 26.16 -34.09
C LEU A 302 -3.70 24.80 -33.65
N ALA A 303 -3.07 24.04 -34.56
CA ALA A 303 -2.41 22.79 -34.21
C ALA A 303 -1.20 23.01 -33.29
N ARG A 304 -0.33 23.98 -33.62
CA ARG A 304 0.80 24.42 -32.77
C ARG A 304 0.31 24.87 -31.39
N ALA A 305 -0.74 25.68 -31.34
CA ALA A 305 -1.37 26.14 -30.10
C ALA A 305 -1.89 24.98 -29.23
N CYS A 306 -2.55 23.97 -29.83
CA CYS A 306 -3.05 22.80 -29.10
C CYS A 306 -1.94 21.93 -28.47
N ALA A 307 -0.72 22.01 -29.03
CA ALA A 307 0.47 21.25 -28.66
C ALA A 307 1.41 21.96 -27.65
N LEU A 308 1.18 23.25 -27.36
CA LEU A 308 1.97 24.03 -26.38
C LEU A 308 2.13 23.30 -25.03
N GLN A 309 3.27 23.49 -24.36
CA GLN A 309 3.47 22.99 -22.99
C GLN A 309 3.26 24.13 -21.99
N ASP A 310 2.06 24.18 -21.39
CA ASP A 310 1.63 25.19 -20.42
C ASP A 310 2.22 25.00 -19.01
N LYS A 311 2.97 23.91 -18.78
CA LYS A 311 3.50 23.51 -17.47
C LYS A 311 4.89 22.90 -17.61
N ALA A 312 5.90 23.55 -17.04
CA ALA A 312 7.25 23.02 -16.91
C ALA A 312 7.49 22.57 -15.46
N PRO A 313 8.25 21.48 -15.19
CA PRO A 313 8.75 21.20 -13.85
C PRO A 313 9.65 22.37 -13.39
N ALA A 314 9.39 22.93 -12.21
CA ALA A 314 10.17 24.07 -11.74
C ALA A 314 11.66 23.69 -11.58
N PRO A 315 12.63 24.49 -12.08
CA PRO A 315 14.05 24.14 -12.06
C PRO A 315 14.56 23.81 -10.65
N GLY A 316 15.23 22.67 -10.50
CA GLY A 316 15.76 22.21 -9.22
C GLY A 316 14.71 21.75 -8.19
N TRP A 317 13.41 21.70 -8.53
CA TRP A 317 12.36 21.27 -7.61
C TRP A 317 12.60 19.85 -7.08
N ARG A 318 12.48 19.70 -5.76
CA ARG A 318 12.54 18.41 -5.06
C ARG A 318 11.24 18.19 -4.30
N SER A 319 10.73 16.96 -4.34
CA SER A 319 9.59 16.61 -3.50
C SER A 319 9.99 16.60 -2.02
N HIS A 320 9.03 16.85 -1.13
CA HIS A 320 9.22 16.72 0.33
C HIS A 320 9.96 15.42 0.70
N ALA A 321 9.50 14.28 0.16
CA ALA A 321 10.10 12.98 0.45
C ALA A 321 11.52 12.84 -0.11
N HIS A 322 11.85 13.51 -1.22
CA HIS A 322 13.21 13.52 -1.75
C HIS A 322 14.17 14.32 -0.88
N VAL A 323 13.76 15.50 -0.36
CA VAL A 323 14.60 16.28 0.57
C VAL A 323 14.84 15.48 1.87
N VAL A 324 13.79 14.93 2.47
CA VAL A 324 13.89 14.10 3.69
C VAL A 324 14.78 12.88 3.47
N VAL A 325 14.56 12.08 2.42
CA VAL A 325 15.35 10.85 2.19
C VAL A 325 16.79 11.15 1.77
N SER A 326 17.05 12.23 1.02
CA SER A 326 18.42 12.65 0.73
C SER A 326 19.18 13.13 1.98
N ALA A 327 18.50 13.76 2.95
CA ALA A 327 19.12 14.09 4.22
C ALA A 327 19.45 12.82 5.04
N LEU A 328 18.50 11.89 5.18
CA LEU A 328 18.69 10.61 5.91
C LEU A 328 19.78 9.72 5.31
N LEU A 329 20.00 9.79 3.99
CA LEU A 329 21.09 9.07 3.30
C LEU A 329 22.46 9.76 3.45
N ALA A 330 22.49 11.03 3.87
CA ALA A 330 23.71 11.79 4.14
C ALA A 330 24.12 11.78 5.63
N GLU A 331 23.29 11.21 6.52
CA GLU A 331 23.59 11.12 7.95
C GLU A 331 24.80 10.19 8.22
N PRO A 332 25.87 10.67 8.90
CA PRO A 332 27.06 9.87 9.19
C PRO A 332 26.73 8.56 9.94
N GLY A 333 27.37 7.47 9.52
CA GLY A 333 27.12 6.13 10.07
C GLY A 333 25.92 5.39 9.45
N GLY A 334 25.21 5.98 8.47
CA GLY A 334 24.32 5.27 7.55
C GLY A 334 23.00 4.72 8.12
N ARG A 335 22.74 4.87 9.42
CA ARG A 335 21.52 4.34 10.08
C ARG A 335 20.27 5.21 9.94
N GLY A 336 20.37 6.43 9.39
CA GLY A 336 19.26 7.37 9.30
C GLY A 336 17.97 6.79 8.68
N ILE A 337 18.09 5.97 7.63
CA ILE A 337 16.93 5.27 7.03
C ILE A 337 16.35 4.20 7.97
N GLU A 338 17.16 3.47 8.73
CA GLU A 338 16.65 2.50 9.70
C GLU A 338 15.93 3.20 10.85
N ASP A 339 16.52 4.24 11.41
CA ASP A 339 15.97 4.97 12.56
C ASP A 339 14.72 5.76 12.15
N PHE A 340 14.63 6.21 10.90
CA PHE A 340 13.38 6.72 10.29
C PHE A 340 12.30 5.63 10.20
N VAL A 341 12.63 4.39 9.81
CA VAL A 341 11.68 3.27 9.75
C VAL A 341 11.24 2.81 11.15
N ARG A 342 12.17 2.66 12.11
CA ARG A 342 11.86 2.46 13.53
C ARG A 342 10.93 3.56 14.05
N GLY A 343 11.23 4.81 13.69
CA GLY A 343 10.39 5.97 13.97
C GLY A 343 8.97 5.84 13.41
N TRP A 344 8.78 5.36 12.17
CA TRP A 344 7.45 5.10 11.57
C TRP A 344 6.68 3.99 12.28
N ARG A 345 7.36 2.91 12.67
CA ARG A 345 6.77 1.84 13.50
C ARG A 345 6.31 2.34 14.87
N ALA A 346 7.14 3.13 15.56
CA ALA A 346 6.82 3.71 16.87
C ALA A 346 5.59 4.64 16.82
N HIS A 347 5.54 5.54 15.84
CA HIS A 347 4.40 6.44 15.64
C HIS A 347 3.09 5.69 15.37
N PHE A 348 3.13 4.61 14.58
CA PHE A 348 1.96 3.79 14.35
C PHE A 348 1.43 3.16 15.65
N LEU A 349 2.31 2.65 16.52
CA LEU A 349 1.89 2.14 17.84
C LEU A 349 1.27 3.24 18.72
N GLU A 350 1.93 4.41 18.81
CA GLU A 350 1.50 5.53 19.64
C GLU A 350 0.14 6.10 19.21
N ALA A 351 -0.01 6.38 17.91
CA ALA A 351 -1.19 7.05 17.35
C ALA A 351 -2.38 6.11 17.17
N MET A 352 -2.14 4.83 16.84
CA MET A 352 -3.21 3.88 16.51
C MET A 352 -3.50 2.85 17.61
N ARG A 353 -2.60 2.67 18.59
CA ARG A 353 -2.72 1.75 19.74
C ARG A 353 -3.32 0.38 19.36
N PRO A 354 -2.70 -0.34 18.41
CA PRO A 354 -3.32 -1.49 17.75
C PRO A 354 -3.51 -2.68 18.68
N ARG A 355 -4.72 -3.26 18.70
CA ARG A 355 -5.09 -4.40 19.58
C ARG A 355 -4.87 -5.79 18.96
N PHE A 356 -4.60 -5.85 17.66
CA PHE A 356 -4.57 -7.07 16.85
C PHE A 356 -3.41 -7.05 15.85
N LEU A 357 -2.22 -6.61 16.28
CA LEU A 357 -1.00 -6.76 15.47
C LEU A 357 -0.74 -8.23 15.12
N PRO A 358 -0.06 -8.50 13.99
CA PRO A 358 0.46 -9.84 13.74
C PRO A 358 1.46 -10.25 14.85
N PRO A 359 1.53 -11.55 15.22
CA PRO A 359 2.55 -12.04 16.14
C PRO A 359 3.97 -11.66 15.71
N HIS A 360 4.86 -11.45 16.67
CA HIS A 360 6.27 -11.07 16.47
C HIS A 360 6.51 -9.73 15.73
N TRP A 361 5.47 -8.90 15.50
CA TRP A 361 5.65 -7.55 14.96
C TRP A 361 6.33 -6.64 15.98
N SER A 362 7.51 -6.12 15.66
CA SER A 362 8.28 -5.20 16.52
C SER A 362 8.70 -3.92 15.79
N ILE A 363 9.04 -2.87 16.55
CA ILE A 363 9.73 -1.68 16.06
C ILE A 363 11.12 -2.06 15.52
N ASP A 364 11.81 -2.97 16.22
CA ASP A 364 13.26 -3.21 16.05
C ASP A 364 13.61 -4.36 15.08
N SER A 365 12.60 -4.98 14.47
CA SER A 365 12.78 -5.94 13.37
C SER A 365 13.64 -5.35 12.24
N ARG A 366 14.35 -6.17 11.46
CA ARG A 366 15.29 -5.66 10.43
C ARG A 366 14.62 -4.69 9.43
N VAL A 367 15.42 -3.80 8.85
CA VAL A 367 14.97 -2.80 7.85
C VAL A 367 15.58 -3.05 6.47
N ALA A 368 16.80 -3.59 6.42
CA ALA A 368 17.42 -4.15 5.23
C ALA A 368 17.23 -5.69 5.19
N ASN A 369 17.20 -6.24 3.98
CA ASN A 369 17.32 -7.67 3.76
C ASN A 369 18.78 -8.12 3.97
N SER A 370 18.99 -9.17 4.78
CA SER A 370 20.31 -9.74 5.13
C SER A 370 21.04 -10.39 3.95
N ALA A 371 20.38 -10.59 2.81
CA ALA A 371 20.99 -11.09 1.57
C ALA A 371 21.74 -10.02 0.74
N ALA A 372 21.85 -8.77 1.23
CA ALA A 372 22.70 -7.76 0.61
C ALA A 372 24.13 -7.84 1.16
N PRO A 373 25.19 -7.90 0.32
CA PRO A 373 26.56 -7.79 0.79
C PRO A 373 26.76 -6.47 1.55
N GLN A 374 27.40 -6.54 2.72
CA GLN A 374 27.89 -5.32 3.37
C GLN A 374 29.00 -4.72 2.50
N ALA A 375 28.89 -3.43 2.20
CA ALA A 375 29.82 -2.72 1.34
C ALA A 375 31.11 -2.33 2.09
N GLU A 376 31.79 -3.32 2.67
CA GLU A 376 33.07 -3.11 3.35
C GLU A 376 34.21 -2.94 2.32
N GLY A 377 34.72 -1.72 2.23
CA GLY A 377 36.15 -1.50 1.99
C GLY A 377 36.76 -1.93 0.65
N ARG A 378 36.04 -1.88 -0.49
CA ARG A 378 36.72 -1.96 -1.80
C ARG A 378 37.21 -0.58 -2.26
N GLN A 379 38.51 -0.35 -2.20
CA GLN A 379 39.14 0.79 -2.85
C GLN A 379 39.06 0.61 -4.38
N GLU A 380 38.25 1.42 -5.05
CA GLU A 380 38.20 1.45 -6.50
C GLU A 380 39.35 2.30 -7.06
N SER A 381 40.48 1.65 -7.34
CA SER A 381 41.56 2.21 -8.15
C SER A 381 41.01 2.62 -9.51
N GLN A 382 41.15 3.90 -9.86
CA GLN A 382 40.64 4.48 -11.10
C GLN A 382 41.27 3.81 -12.33
N VAL A 383 40.44 3.32 -13.25
CA VAL A 383 40.84 3.02 -14.63
C VAL A 383 39.86 3.74 -15.56
N VAL A 384 40.36 4.76 -16.26
CA VAL A 384 39.56 5.58 -17.19
C VAL A 384 39.46 4.88 -18.53
N GLY A 385 38.23 4.56 -18.97
CA GLY A 385 37.88 4.03 -20.28
C GLY A 385 36.84 4.93 -20.97
N PRO A 386 36.83 5.02 -22.32
CA PRO A 386 36.29 6.21 -23.00
C PRO A 386 34.77 6.28 -23.10
N GLN A 387 34.29 7.52 -23.15
CA GLN A 387 32.89 7.89 -23.40
C GLN A 387 32.41 7.40 -24.78
N LYS A 388 31.12 7.04 -24.88
CA LYS A 388 30.36 7.07 -26.13
C LYS A 388 29.02 7.79 -25.95
N SER A 389 28.51 8.30 -27.06
CA SER A 389 27.53 9.38 -27.13
C SER A 389 26.07 8.96 -26.99
N GLN A 390 25.22 9.97 -26.82
CA GLN A 390 23.76 9.92 -26.70
C GLN A 390 23.05 9.21 -27.86
N ALA A 391 21.89 8.63 -27.56
CA ALA A 391 20.73 8.55 -28.46
C ALA A 391 19.44 8.62 -27.62
N GLU A 392 18.41 9.28 -28.12
CA GLU A 392 17.15 9.51 -27.39
C GLU A 392 16.08 8.45 -27.68
N GLY A 393 15.10 8.30 -26.77
CA GLY A 393 14.09 7.24 -26.87
C GLY A 393 12.87 7.42 -25.95
N HIS A 394 12.23 8.60 -25.97
CA HIS A 394 11.03 8.86 -25.18
C HIS A 394 9.75 8.27 -25.81
N GLN A 395 9.24 7.16 -25.27
CA GLN A 395 7.83 6.81 -25.35
C GLN A 395 7.32 6.31 -23.99
N GLY A 396 6.37 7.05 -23.41
CA GLY A 396 5.74 6.68 -22.13
C GLY A 396 4.36 6.07 -22.36
N SER A 397 4.09 4.93 -21.72
CA SER A 397 2.75 4.31 -21.67
C SER A 397 2.36 4.00 -20.23
N GLN A 398 1.07 4.15 -19.92
CA GLN A 398 0.51 3.83 -18.61
C GLN A 398 -0.06 2.40 -18.63
N ALA A 399 0.43 1.55 -17.73
CA ALA A 399 -0.14 0.22 -17.46
C ALA A 399 0.13 -0.20 -16.01
N ASP A 400 -0.72 -1.07 -15.47
CA ASP A 400 -0.66 -1.54 -14.09
C ASP A 400 0.65 -2.25 -13.74
N ARG A 401 1.13 -2.03 -12.51
CA ARG A 401 2.18 -2.86 -11.90
C ARG A 401 1.58 -3.82 -10.88
N GLN A 402 1.23 -5.01 -11.36
CA GLN A 402 1.21 -6.20 -10.51
C GLN A 402 2.63 -6.39 -9.92
N GLN A 403 2.71 -6.63 -8.61
CA GLN A 403 3.93 -7.07 -7.93
C GLN A 403 3.81 -8.56 -7.62
N ASP A 404 3.89 -9.37 -8.68
CA ASP A 404 4.07 -10.81 -8.64
C ASP A 404 5.07 -11.17 -9.76
N LEU A 405 5.88 -12.22 -9.56
CA LEU A 405 6.90 -12.73 -10.49
C LEU A 405 8.08 -11.80 -10.82
N GLN A 406 9.06 -11.71 -9.91
CA GLN A 406 10.47 -11.57 -10.31
C GLN A 406 11.32 -12.57 -9.51
N ALA A 407 11.90 -13.53 -10.24
CA ALA A 407 12.87 -14.52 -9.77
C ALA A 407 13.71 -14.96 -10.98
N GLU A 408 14.44 -14.01 -11.56
CA GLU A 408 15.21 -14.23 -12.80
C GLU A 408 16.52 -14.95 -12.48
N GLY A 409 16.63 -16.20 -12.95
CA GLY A 409 17.86 -16.98 -12.87
C GLY A 409 18.85 -16.52 -13.93
N GLN A 410 19.89 -15.79 -13.54
CA GLN A 410 21.02 -15.51 -14.42
C GLN A 410 21.76 -16.81 -14.76
N GLN A 411 21.88 -17.10 -16.06
CA GLN A 411 22.76 -18.12 -16.61
C GLN A 411 23.76 -17.42 -17.55
N GLY A 412 25.05 -17.57 -17.26
CA GLY A 412 26.12 -17.33 -18.24
C GLY A 412 26.35 -18.60 -19.08
N PRO A 413 26.93 -18.48 -20.29
CA PRO A 413 27.13 -19.63 -21.17
C PRO A 413 28.18 -20.60 -20.59
N LEU A 414 27.90 -21.90 -20.70
CA LEU A 414 28.93 -22.93 -20.60
C LEU A 414 29.69 -23.00 -21.93
N ALA A 415 31.02 -23.11 -21.85
CA ALA A 415 31.86 -23.24 -23.04
C ALA A 415 31.95 -24.72 -23.46
N GLU A 416 31.76 -24.98 -24.76
CA GLU A 416 32.01 -26.30 -25.35
C GLU A 416 33.52 -26.50 -25.54
N GLY A 417 34.12 -27.38 -24.73
CA GLY A 417 35.50 -27.80 -24.89
C GLY A 417 35.60 -29.00 -25.84
N GLN A 418 36.20 -28.81 -27.01
CA GLN A 418 36.51 -29.90 -27.93
C GLN A 418 37.65 -30.76 -27.37
N GLN A 419 37.52 -32.09 -27.47
CA GLN A 419 38.67 -32.96 -27.71
C GLN A 419 38.25 -34.23 -28.44
N GLU A 420 39.02 -34.60 -29.45
CA GLU A 420 38.80 -35.76 -30.30
C GLU A 420 39.47 -37.01 -29.72
N SER A 421 38.97 -38.20 -30.05
CA SER A 421 39.61 -39.07 -31.07
C SER A 421 39.33 -40.57 -30.85
N GLN A 422 39.48 -41.34 -31.93
CA GLN A 422 39.56 -42.81 -32.00
C GLN A 422 38.28 -43.61 -31.66
N ALA A 423 38.02 -44.77 -32.26
CA ALA A 423 38.41 -45.31 -33.58
C ALA A 423 37.52 -46.54 -33.89
N GLU A 424 37.29 -46.83 -35.18
CA GLU A 424 36.75 -48.11 -35.70
C GLU A 424 35.32 -48.53 -35.25
N GLY A 425 34.53 -49.29 -36.02
CA GLY A 425 34.68 -49.66 -37.42
C GLY A 425 33.50 -50.52 -37.94
N GLN A 426 33.16 -50.36 -39.22
CA GLN A 426 32.53 -51.32 -40.14
C GLN A 426 31.21 -52.07 -39.76
N GLN A 427 30.20 -51.92 -40.65
CA GLN A 427 29.16 -52.91 -41.01
C GLN A 427 28.10 -53.26 -39.92
N GLY A 428 26.84 -53.58 -40.23
CA GLY A 428 26.12 -53.47 -41.52
C GLY A 428 24.71 -54.09 -41.48
N SER A 429 23.77 -53.51 -42.23
CA SER A 429 22.53 -54.11 -42.81
C SER A 429 21.53 -54.94 -41.97
N GLN A 430 20.23 -54.63 -42.15
CA GLN A 430 19.05 -55.53 -41.93
C GLN A 430 18.74 -55.91 -40.46
N ALA A 431 17.54 -56.38 -40.09
CA ALA A 431 16.17 -56.14 -40.60
C ALA A 431 15.14 -56.61 -39.54
N ASP A 432 13.85 -56.38 -39.78
CA ASP A 432 12.70 -56.61 -38.91
C ASP A 432 12.68 -57.90 -38.06
N ARG A 433 12.30 -57.75 -36.77
CA ARG A 433 11.20 -58.51 -36.16
C ARG A 433 10.68 -57.92 -34.85
#